data_AF-A0A348S254-F1
#
_entry.id   AF-A0A348S254-F1
#
_cell.length_a   1.000
_cell.length_b   1.000
_cell.length_c   1.000
_cell.angle_alpha   90.00
_cell.angle_beta   90.00
_cell.angle_gamma   90.00
#
_symmetry.space_group_name_H-M   'P 1'
#
loop_
_entity.id
_entity.type
_entity.pdbx_description
1 polymer ?
#
loop_
_entity_poly.entity_id
_entity_poly.type
_entity_poly.pdbx_seq_one_letter_code
_entity_poly.pdbx_strand_id
1 'polypeptide(L)' 'NEISEEPSLVVYDNLGGGAGDTIGFIEGREAASPFDPPIPIDAINAALVDQTFYTPKKDA' A
#
# COMPACT_ATOMS: atom_id res chain seq x y z
N ASN A 1 4.64 -0.32 19.24
CA ASN A 1 3.17 -0.16 19.27
C ASN A 1 2.85 1.28 19.59
N GLU A 2 2.98 2.14 18.58
CA GLU A 2 2.59 3.54 18.67
C GLU A 2 1.22 3.64 18.00
N ILE A 3 0.21 4.07 18.76
CA ILE A 3 -1.13 4.33 18.24
C ILE A 3 -1.18 5.84 18.02
N SER A 4 -1.33 6.28 16.78
CA SER A 4 -1.58 7.69 16.45
C SER A 4 -3.09 7.97 16.39
N GLU A 5 -3.47 9.24 16.33
CA GLU A 5 -4.86 9.64 16.06
C GLU A 5 -5.28 9.38 14.60
N GLU A 6 -4.31 9.09 13.72
CA GLU A 6 -4.57 8.79 12.32
C GLU A 6 -5.06 7.35 12.17
N PRO A 7 -6.07 7.10 11.31
CA PRO A 7 -6.57 5.76 11.08
C PRO A 7 -5.49 4.89 10.45
N SER A 8 -5.40 3.64 10.91
CA SER A 8 -4.58 2.62 10.24
C SER A 8 -5.35 2.02 9.08
N LEU A 9 -4.73 1.97 7.90
CA LEU A 9 -5.27 1.28 6.73
C LEU A 9 -5.10 -0.24 6.89
N VAL A 10 -6.14 -1.00 6.52
CA VAL A 10 -6.08 -2.46 6.40
C VAL A 10 -6.03 -2.82 4.93
N VAL A 11 -5.01 -3.57 4.52
CA VAL A 11 -4.80 -3.96 3.11
C VAL A 11 -4.82 -5.48 2.97
N TYR A 12 -5.40 -5.99 1.88
CA TYR A 12 -5.19 -7.38 1.48
C TYR A 12 -3.76 -7.57 1.00
N ASP A 13 -3.06 -8.57 1.54
CA ASP A 13 -1.69 -8.90 1.14
C ASP A 13 -1.57 -10.37 0.72
N ASN A 14 -0.97 -10.58 -0.45
CA ASN A 14 -0.49 -11.88 -0.89
C ASN A 14 0.99 -11.85 -1.34
N LEU A 15 1.67 -10.71 -1.16
CA LEU A 15 3.08 -10.52 -1.54
C LEU A 15 4.02 -10.87 -0.38
N GLY A 16 3.52 -10.91 0.85
CA GLY A 16 4.29 -11.30 2.05
C GLY A 16 4.90 -10.11 2.77
N GLY A 17 4.23 -8.96 2.78
CA GLY A 17 4.66 -7.78 3.53
C GLY A 17 4.60 -8.02 5.05
N GLY A 18 5.69 -7.74 5.74
CA GLY A 18 5.83 -7.85 7.18
C GLY A 18 5.76 -6.50 7.90
N ALA A 19 5.66 -6.56 9.24
CA ALA A 19 5.77 -5.36 10.06
C ALA A 19 7.17 -4.74 9.90
N GLY A 20 7.21 -3.48 9.48
CA GLY A 20 8.45 -2.74 9.19
C GLY A 20 8.75 -2.59 7.70
N ASP A 21 8.08 -3.34 6.83
CA ASP A 21 8.24 -3.18 5.38
C ASP A 21 7.53 -1.91 4.89
N THR A 22 8.13 -1.25 3.91
CA THR A 22 7.45 -0.19 3.15
C THR A 22 6.71 -0.84 1.99
N ILE A 23 5.41 -0.55 1.87
CA ILE A 23 4.57 -1.09 0.79
C ILE A 23 3.98 0.02 -0.07
N GLY A 24 3.76 -0.28 -1.34
CA GLY A 24 2.86 0.46 -2.22
C GLY A 24 1.49 -0.19 -2.21
N PHE A 25 0.42 0.58 -1.98
CA PHE A 25 -0.94 0.08 -1.95
C PHE A 25 -1.85 0.85 -2.91
N ILE A 26 -2.94 0.20 -3.32
CA ILE A 26 -4.00 0.79 -4.14
C ILE A 26 -5.31 0.68 -3.36
N GLU A 27 -6.11 1.75 -3.35
CA GLU A 27 -7.43 1.80 -2.70
C GLU A 27 -8.60 1.82 -3.69
N GLY A 28 -9.80 1.60 -3.18
CA GLY A 28 -11.06 1.65 -3.90
C GLY A 28 -11.27 0.46 -4.84
N ARG A 29 -12.09 0.69 -5.88
CA ARG A 29 -12.49 -0.37 -6.83
C ARG A 29 -11.29 -1.00 -7.56
N GLU A 30 -10.20 -0.25 -7.73
CA GLU A 30 -9.02 -0.76 -8.42
C GLU A 30 -8.31 -1.88 -7.66
N ALA A 31 -8.46 -1.93 -6.33
CA ALA A 31 -7.89 -3.00 -5.51
C ALA A 31 -8.42 -4.39 -5.90
N ALA A 32 -9.68 -4.48 -6.34
CA ALA A 32 -10.32 -5.73 -6.75
C ALA A 32 -10.06 -6.12 -8.21
N SER A 33 -9.55 -5.21 -9.05
CA SER A 33 -9.32 -5.43 -10.50
C SER A 33 -8.40 -6.62 -10.83
N PRO A 34 -7.38 -6.99 -10.01
CA PRO A 34 -6.53 -8.14 -10.32
C PRO A 34 -7.20 -9.51 -10.21
N PHE A 35 -8.39 -9.61 -9.59
CA PHE A 35 -9.07 -10.88 -9.34
C PHE A 35 -10.17 -11.14 -10.37
N ASP A 36 -10.31 -12.40 -10.79
CA ASP A 36 -11.41 -12.86 -11.63
C ASP A 36 -12.08 -14.10 -11.00
N PRO A 37 -13.33 -13.99 -10.49
CA PRO A 37 -14.13 -12.76 -10.42
C PRO A 37 -13.55 -11.75 -9.41
N PRO A 38 -13.92 -10.45 -9.51
CA PRO A 38 -13.53 -9.45 -8.52
C PRO A 38 -13.96 -9.86 -7.10
N ILE A 39 -13.07 -9.70 -6.12
CA ILE A 39 -13.33 -10.01 -4.71
C ILE A 39 -13.65 -8.73 -3.92
N PRO A 40 -14.36 -8.81 -2.77
CA PRO A 40 -14.80 -7.63 -2.04
C PRO A 40 -13.68 -7.05 -1.16
N ILE A 41 -12.62 -6.54 -1.80
CA ILE A 41 -11.56 -5.75 -1.16
C ILE A 41 -11.55 -4.34 -1.72
N ASP A 42 -11.15 -3.38 -0.89
CA ASP A 42 -11.03 -1.96 -1.22
C ASP A 42 -9.62 -1.42 -0.98
N ALA A 43 -8.68 -2.26 -0.53
CA ALA A 43 -7.25 -1.95 -0.52
C ALA A 43 -6.40 -3.20 -0.72
N ILE A 44 -5.34 -3.10 -1.53
CA ILE A 44 -4.40 -4.19 -1.83
C ILE A 44 -2.95 -3.72 -1.69
N ASN A 45 -2.09 -4.55 -1.10
CA ASN A 45 -0.64 -4.41 -1.22
C ASN A 45 -0.23 -4.75 -2.65
N ALA A 46 0.13 -3.72 -3.43
CA ALA A 46 0.47 -3.84 -4.84
C ALA A 46 1.98 -3.98 -5.06
N ALA A 47 2.82 -3.61 -4.09
CA ALA A 47 4.26 -3.69 -4.20
C ALA A 47 4.97 -3.70 -2.84
N LEU A 48 6.02 -4.52 -2.74
CA LEU A 48 7.06 -4.35 -1.71
C LEU A 48 8.08 -3.34 -2.22
N VAL A 49 8.36 -2.31 -1.42
CA VAL A 49 9.29 -1.24 -1.82
C VAL A 49 10.68 -1.53 -1.27
N ASP A 50 11.63 -1.77 -2.18
CA ASP A 50 13.03 -1.97 -1.81
C ASP A 50 13.74 -0.64 -1.50
N GLN A 51 13.59 0.34 -2.40
CA GLN A 51 14.31 1.61 -2.33
C GLN A 51 13.49 2.77 -2.87
N THR A 52 13.50 3.88 -2.13
CA THR A 52 12.89 5.14 -2.53
C THR A 52 13.98 6.15 -2.88
N PHE A 53 13.97 6.66 -4.12
CA PHE A 53 14.88 7.70 -4.57
C PHE A 53 14.12 9.03 -4.69
N TYR A 54 14.58 10.06 -4.00
CA TYR A 54 13.97 11.39 -4.06
C TYR A 54 15.05 12.46 -4.22
N THR A 55 14.88 13.33 -5.22
CA THR A 55 15.68 14.55 -5.39
C THR A 55 14.72 15.73 -5.34
N PRO A 56 14.73 16.52 -4.24
CA PRO A 56 13.91 17.73 -4.16
C PRO A 56 14.26 18.69 -5.30
N LYS A 57 13.26 19.39 -5.84
CA LYS A 57 13.54 20.54 -6.72
C LYS A 57 14.27 21.59 -5.89
N LYS A 58 15.38 22.13 -6.41
CA LYS A 58 15.90 23.41 -5.92
C LYS A 58 14.85 24.47 -6.23
N ASP A 59 14.57 25.32 -5.26
CA ASP A 59 13.66 26.45 -5.42
C ASP A 59 14.03 27.22 -6.70
N ALA A 60 13.03 27.50 -7.52
CA ALA A 60 13.18 28.20 -8.80
C ALA A 60 13.50 29.68 -8.60
#